data_AF-A0A3A4XXL2-F1
#
_entry.id   AF-A0A3A4XXL2-F1
#
_cell.length_a   1.000
_cell.length_b   1.000
_cell.length_c   1.000
_cell.angle_alpha   90.00
_cell.angle_beta   90.00
_cell.angle_gamma   90.00
#
_symmetry.space_group_name_H-M   'P 1'
#
loop_
_entity.id
_entity.type
_entity.pdbx_description
1 polymer ?
#
loop_
_entity_poly.entity_id
_entity_poly.type
_entity_poly.pdbx_seq_one_letter_code
_entity_poly.pdbx_strand_id
1 'polypeptide(L)'
;MEYDQRQKEVERIGAALQQEWDGSAEALAKYLDNYPEQLRRDIYALYWRVGTTPGVDAQRRAAFAEHMLRRCTAETPLLRGQLLKWLQDFRREDFSAESRQLLNALPWTPDFLPAAILLIGIVELHEATPRLREQVENNPLGESPPPGYHMGNTWAALMALARMGDEASLAEMLRQIQREQDIVVQVTFLLMDLAYTRQPKAYDVLRQYLNSDQRLPQVKETVPGRLAAAYVAAAFSKHVKGFPILETDFSELQVAQARDWVNAQTQWQFK
;
A
#
# COMPACT_ATOMS: atom_id res chain seq x y z
N MET A 1 -24.40 -22.08 -10.05
CA MET A 1 -23.88 -22.73 -11.28
C MET A 1 -22.79 -21.88 -11.91
N GLU A 2 -23.01 -20.57 -12.10
CA GLU A 2 -22.02 -19.62 -12.68
C GLU A 2 -20.75 -19.42 -11.82
N TYR A 3 -20.89 -19.36 -10.48
CA TYR A 3 -19.74 -19.27 -9.56
C TYR A 3 -18.78 -20.46 -9.67
N ASP A 4 -19.31 -21.67 -9.79
CA ASP A 4 -18.53 -22.91 -9.90
C ASP A 4 -17.80 -23.01 -11.25
N GLN A 5 -18.39 -22.48 -12.32
CA GLN A 5 -17.73 -22.38 -13.63
C GLN A 5 -16.59 -21.36 -13.64
N ARG A 6 -16.80 -20.19 -13.02
CA ARG A 6 -15.76 -19.17 -12.87
C ARG A 6 -14.57 -19.70 -12.06
N GLN A 7 -14.83 -20.37 -10.94
CA GLN A 7 -13.78 -20.92 -10.09
C GLN A 7 -12.93 -21.96 -10.83
N LYS A 8 -13.57 -22.88 -11.57
CA LYS A 8 -12.87 -23.86 -12.41
C LYS A 8 -12.01 -23.19 -13.48
N GLU A 9 -12.50 -22.10 -14.07
CA GLU A 9 -11.74 -21.37 -15.08
C GLU A 9 -10.53 -20.64 -14.47
N VAL A 10 -10.68 -20.04 -13.30
CA VAL A 10 -9.57 -19.44 -12.54
C VAL A 10 -8.53 -20.50 -12.16
N GLU A 11 -8.95 -21.68 -11.73
CA GLU A 11 -8.05 -22.80 -11.40
C GLU A 11 -7.30 -23.31 -12.62
N ARG A 12 -8.01 -23.45 -13.75
CA ARG A 12 -7.41 -23.86 -15.03
C ARG A 12 -6.36 -22.85 -15.49
N ILE A 13 -6.68 -21.55 -15.45
CA ILE A 13 -5.74 -20.48 -15.81
C ILE A 13 -4.57 -20.45 -14.82
N GLY A 14 -4.82 -20.59 -13.52
CA GLY A 14 -3.78 -20.64 -12.49
C GLY A 14 -2.79 -21.78 -12.71
N ALA A 15 -3.28 -22.99 -13.02
CA ALA A 15 -2.43 -24.13 -13.34
C ALA A 15 -1.62 -23.91 -14.63
N ALA A 16 -2.24 -23.35 -15.67
CA ALA A 16 -1.55 -23.00 -16.91
C ALA A 16 -0.45 -21.95 -16.67
N LEU A 17 -0.73 -20.92 -15.86
CA LEU A 17 0.27 -19.92 -15.50
C LEU A 17 1.44 -20.55 -14.74
N GLN A 18 1.21 -21.48 -13.81
CA GLN A 18 2.34 -22.12 -13.12
C GLN A 18 3.24 -22.95 -14.05
N GLN A 19 2.67 -23.53 -15.12
CA GLN A 19 3.39 -24.42 -16.04
C GLN A 19 4.03 -23.68 -17.22
N GLU A 20 3.34 -22.67 -17.75
CA GLU A 20 3.71 -21.94 -18.97
C GLU A 20 4.41 -20.60 -18.69
N TRP A 21 4.52 -20.17 -17.43
CA TRP A 21 5.12 -18.87 -17.10
C TRP A 21 6.63 -18.88 -17.31
N ASP A 22 7.03 -18.42 -18.49
CA ASP A 22 8.41 -18.10 -18.85
C ASP A 22 8.89 -16.76 -18.26
N GLY A 23 8.00 -15.99 -17.62
CA GLY A 23 8.29 -14.63 -17.18
C GLY A 23 7.68 -13.55 -18.07
N SER A 24 7.00 -13.90 -19.16
CA SER A 24 6.50 -12.95 -20.16
C SER A 24 5.03 -12.57 -19.95
N ALA A 25 4.75 -11.28 -20.15
CA ALA A 25 3.40 -10.72 -20.22
C ALA A 25 2.48 -11.41 -21.25
N GLU A 26 3.05 -12.05 -22.28
CA GLU A 26 2.35 -12.61 -23.43
C GLU A 26 1.50 -13.84 -23.07
N ALA A 27 1.95 -14.66 -22.12
CA ALA A 27 1.20 -15.82 -21.63
C ALA A 27 -0.15 -15.43 -21.01
N LEU A 28 -0.30 -14.17 -20.58
CA LEU A 28 -1.51 -13.64 -19.96
C LEU A 28 -2.39 -12.83 -20.88
N ALA A 29 -1.82 -12.16 -21.89
CA ALA A 29 -2.59 -11.37 -22.84
C ALA A 29 -3.73 -12.20 -23.48
N LYS A 30 -3.48 -13.49 -23.74
CA LYS A 30 -4.48 -14.44 -24.27
C LYS A 30 -5.69 -14.65 -23.35
N TYR A 31 -5.56 -14.38 -22.05
CA TYR A 31 -6.61 -14.57 -21.04
C TYR A 31 -7.24 -13.28 -20.51
N LEU A 32 -6.89 -12.12 -21.05
CA LEU A 32 -7.42 -10.85 -20.56
C LEU A 32 -8.49 -10.28 -21.48
N ASP A 33 -8.20 -10.10 -22.77
CA ASP A 33 -9.06 -9.28 -23.63
C ASP A 33 -10.43 -9.93 -23.93
N ASN A 34 -10.54 -11.26 -23.86
CA ASN A 34 -11.78 -12.00 -24.17
C ASN A 34 -12.66 -12.31 -22.96
N TYR A 35 -12.22 -11.96 -21.74
CA TYR A 35 -12.91 -12.36 -20.51
C TYR A 35 -13.66 -11.20 -19.86
N PRO A 36 -14.77 -11.46 -19.14
CA PRO A 36 -15.51 -10.43 -18.42
C PRO A 36 -14.63 -9.81 -17.32
N GLU A 37 -14.93 -8.55 -16.95
CA GLU A 37 -14.15 -7.76 -15.98
C GLU A 37 -13.85 -8.51 -14.68
N GLN A 38 -14.83 -9.27 -14.18
CA GLN A 38 -14.69 -10.00 -12.92
C GLN A 38 -13.68 -11.15 -13.00
N LEU A 39 -13.59 -11.82 -14.14
CA LEU A 39 -12.60 -12.87 -14.38
C LEU A 39 -11.22 -12.27 -14.67
N ARG A 40 -11.15 -11.16 -15.42
CA ARG A 40 -9.90 -10.38 -15.56
C ARG A 40 -9.34 -10.00 -14.19
N ARG A 41 -10.19 -9.52 -13.28
CA ARG A 41 -9.82 -9.20 -11.89
C ARG A 41 -9.16 -10.39 -11.20
N ASP A 42 -9.75 -11.58 -11.28
CA ASP A 42 -9.22 -12.77 -10.61
C ASP A 42 -7.89 -13.23 -11.22
N ILE A 43 -7.76 -13.14 -12.55
CA ILE A 43 -6.52 -13.43 -13.26
C ILE A 43 -5.41 -12.47 -12.82
N TYR A 44 -5.70 -11.17 -12.73
CA TYR A 44 -4.75 -10.20 -12.17
C TYR A 44 -4.42 -10.47 -10.70
N ALA A 45 -5.37 -10.95 -9.90
CA ALA A 45 -5.12 -11.33 -8.51
C ALA A 45 -4.16 -12.53 -8.42
N LEU A 46 -4.32 -13.53 -9.29
CA LEU A 46 -3.35 -14.64 -9.41
C LEU A 46 -1.97 -14.10 -9.80
N TYR A 47 -1.93 -13.17 -10.75
CA TYR A 47 -0.69 -12.55 -11.23
C TYR A 47 0.08 -11.84 -10.12
N TRP A 48 -0.62 -11.00 -9.37
CA TRP A 48 -0.07 -10.30 -8.21
C TRP A 48 0.44 -11.27 -7.14
N ARG A 49 -0.31 -12.32 -6.82
CA ARG A 49 0.12 -13.35 -5.84
C ARG A 49 1.40 -14.04 -6.28
N VAL A 50 1.50 -14.44 -7.54
CA VAL A 50 2.72 -15.06 -8.08
C VAL A 50 3.88 -14.06 -8.01
N GLY A 51 3.70 -12.84 -8.52
CA GLY A 51 4.76 -11.82 -8.55
C GLY A 51 5.24 -11.35 -7.18
N THR A 52 4.44 -11.52 -6.13
CA THR A 52 4.80 -11.15 -4.75
C THR A 52 5.22 -12.35 -3.88
N THR A 53 5.23 -13.57 -4.45
CA THR A 53 5.64 -14.78 -3.72
C THR A 53 7.14 -14.75 -3.39
N PRO A 54 7.55 -15.09 -2.16
CA PRO A 54 8.96 -15.22 -1.81
C PRO A 54 9.69 -16.22 -2.71
N GLY A 55 10.86 -15.84 -3.23
CA GLY A 55 11.68 -16.70 -4.09
C GLY A 55 11.54 -16.45 -5.60
N VAL A 56 10.55 -15.66 -6.03
CA VAL A 56 10.50 -15.15 -7.41
C VAL A 56 11.66 -14.17 -7.63
N ASP A 57 12.41 -14.33 -8.70
CA ASP A 57 13.56 -13.47 -9.02
C ASP A 57 13.15 -12.05 -9.45
N ALA A 58 14.10 -11.12 -9.38
CA ALA A 58 13.85 -9.70 -9.65
C ALA A 58 13.42 -9.42 -11.09
N GLN A 59 13.93 -10.17 -12.08
CA GLN A 59 13.58 -9.97 -13.49
C GLN A 59 12.10 -10.31 -13.72
N ARG A 60 11.64 -11.43 -13.14
CA ARG A 60 10.23 -11.79 -13.20
C ARG A 60 9.34 -10.76 -12.51
N ARG A 61 9.71 -10.31 -11.29
CA ARG A 61 8.97 -9.23 -10.58
C ARG A 61 8.86 -7.95 -11.41
N ALA A 62 9.93 -7.58 -12.12
CA ALA A 62 9.89 -6.44 -13.02
C ALA A 62 8.93 -6.62 -14.19
N ALA A 63 8.92 -7.78 -14.83
CA ALA A 63 7.95 -8.10 -15.87
C ALA A 63 6.50 -8.11 -15.34
N PHE A 64 6.28 -8.57 -14.10
CA PHE A 64 4.98 -8.51 -13.42
C PHE A 64 4.51 -7.05 -13.28
N ALA A 65 5.34 -6.20 -12.68
CA ALA A 65 5.00 -4.79 -12.44
C ALA A 65 4.75 -4.03 -13.76
N GLU A 66 5.62 -4.22 -14.76
CA GLU A 66 5.50 -3.55 -16.05
C GLU A 66 4.21 -3.93 -16.78
N HIS A 67 3.89 -5.22 -16.84
CA HIS A 67 2.68 -5.69 -17.49
C HIS A 67 1.42 -5.12 -16.82
N MET A 68 1.32 -5.20 -15.49
CA MET A 68 0.18 -4.64 -14.75
C MET A 68 0.02 -3.14 -15.02
N LEU A 69 1.13 -2.42 -15.10
CA LEU A 69 1.11 -0.99 -15.35
C LEU A 69 0.73 -0.63 -16.79
N ARG A 70 1.17 -1.41 -17.79
CA ARG A 70 0.68 -1.29 -19.18
C ARG A 70 -0.84 -1.50 -19.23
N ARG A 71 -1.37 -2.47 -18.48
CA ARG A 71 -2.81 -2.74 -18.45
C ARG A 71 -3.62 -1.63 -17.77
N CYS A 72 -3.02 -0.82 -16.89
CA CYS A 72 -3.71 0.33 -16.29
C CYS A 72 -4.30 1.29 -17.33
N THR A 73 -3.70 1.45 -18.52
CA THR A 73 -4.24 2.34 -19.56
C THR A 73 -5.40 1.73 -20.36
N ALA A 74 -5.46 0.40 -20.46
CA ALA A 74 -6.47 -0.33 -21.23
C ALA A 74 -7.69 -0.75 -20.39
N GLU A 75 -7.54 -0.88 -19.06
CA GLU A 75 -8.59 -1.37 -18.18
C GLU A 75 -9.57 -0.29 -17.71
N THR A 76 -10.71 -0.73 -17.21
CA THR A 76 -11.76 0.13 -16.61
C THR A 76 -11.23 0.85 -15.36
N PRO A 77 -11.85 1.98 -14.95
CA PRO A 77 -11.42 2.69 -13.73
C PRO A 77 -11.37 1.80 -12.48
N LEU A 78 -12.31 0.87 -12.34
CA LEU A 78 -12.36 -0.07 -11.22
C LEU A 78 -11.15 -1.01 -11.20
N LEU A 79 -10.87 -1.67 -12.33
CA LEU A 79 -9.72 -2.57 -12.45
C LEU A 79 -8.40 -1.83 -12.36
N ARG A 80 -8.30 -0.65 -12.98
CA ARG A 80 -7.12 0.22 -12.88
C ARG A 80 -6.80 0.55 -11.43
N GLY A 81 -7.79 0.97 -10.65
CA GLY A 81 -7.62 1.26 -9.22
C GLY A 81 -7.14 0.03 -8.44
N GLN A 82 -7.64 -1.16 -8.77
CA GLN A 82 -7.22 -2.42 -8.15
C GLN A 82 -5.78 -2.81 -8.53
N LEU A 83 -5.42 -2.68 -9.82
CA LEU A 83 -4.07 -2.93 -10.33
C LEU A 83 -3.06 -2.03 -9.64
N LEU A 84 -3.34 -0.72 -9.55
CA LEU A 84 -2.48 0.25 -8.88
C LEU A 84 -2.30 -0.08 -7.40
N LYS A 85 -3.34 -0.56 -6.71
CA LYS A 85 -3.23 -1.02 -5.31
C LYS A 85 -2.32 -2.24 -5.18
N TRP A 86 -2.47 -3.25 -6.03
CA TRP A 86 -1.62 -4.43 -6.03
C TRP A 86 -0.16 -4.12 -6.37
N LEU A 87 0.07 -3.16 -7.27
CA LEU A 87 1.42 -2.69 -7.60
C LEU A 87 2.17 -2.12 -6.39
N GLN A 88 1.48 -1.68 -5.32
CA GLN A 88 2.11 -1.16 -4.10
C GLN A 88 2.79 -2.24 -3.25
N ASP A 89 2.53 -3.53 -3.51
CA ASP A 89 3.19 -4.63 -2.80
C ASP A 89 4.55 -5.01 -3.42
N PHE A 90 4.86 -4.48 -4.60
CA PHE A 90 6.16 -4.64 -5.24
C PHE A 90 7.19 -3.68 -4.63
N ARG A 91 8.47 -4.01 -4.78
CA ARG A 91 9.58 -3.17 -4.30
C ARG A 91 9.96 -2.15 -5.35
N ARG A 92 10.62 -1.07 -4.93
CA ARG A 92 11.12 -0.02 -5.84
C ARG A 92 11.97 -0.58 -6.98
N GLU A 93 12.78 -1.59 -6.69
CA GLU A 93 13.70 -2.23 -7.64
C GLU A 93 12.98 -3.11 -8.67
N ASP A 94 11.71 -3.45 -8.41
CA ASP A 94 10.87 -4.20 -9.33
C ASP A 94 10.28 -3.30 -10.43
N PHE A 95 10.59 -2.00 -10.48
CA PHE A 95 10.08 -1.09 -11.51
C PHE A 95 11.20 -0.65 -12.46
N SER A 96 11.16 -1.20 -13.68
CA SER A 96 12.06 -0.85 -14.79
C SER A 96 11.96 0.63 -15.15
N ALA A 97 12.95 1.14 -15.89
CA ALA A 97 12.89 2.51 -16.44
C ALA A 97 11.63 2.72 -17.31
N GLU A 98 11.24 1.71 -18.09
CA GLU A 98 10.02 1.73 -18.89
C GLU A 98 8.77 1.77 -18.00
N SER A 99 8.69 0.94 -16.96
CA SER A 99 7.58 0.99 -16.01
C SER A 99 7.48 2.35 -15.33
N ARG A 100 8.60 2.96 -14.94
CA ARG A 100 8.61 4.31 -14.36
C ARG A 100 8.05 5.35 -15.33
N GLN A 101 8.41 5.27 -16.61
CA GLN A 101 7.86 6.16 -17.64
C GLN A 101 6.35 5.96 -17.82
N LEU A 102 5.88 4.70 -17.87
CA LEU A 102 4.45 4.38 -17.93
C LEU A 102 3.68 4.96 -16.74
N LEU A 103 4.21 4.83 -15.53
CA LEU A 103 3.62 5.39 -14.32
C LEU A 103 3.55 6.92 -14.39
N ASN A 104 4.63 7.54 -14.86
CA ASN A 104 4.74 8.98 -14.99
C ASN A 104 3.73 9.58 -15.99
N ALA A 105 3.40 8.79 -17.02
CA ALA A 105 2.48 9.13 -18.09
C ALA A 105 1.00 8.83 -17.76
N LEU A 106 0.71 8.17 -16.64
CA LEU A 106 -0.69 7.93 -16.25
C LEU A 106 -1.42 9.26 -16.03
N PRO A 107 -2.68 9.37 -16.48
CA PRO A 107 -3.46 10.58 -16.30
C PRO A 107 -3.82 10.80 -14.83
N TRP A 108 -3.61 12.02 -14.32
CA TRP A 108 -3.93 12.41 -12.95
C TRP A 108 -5.37 12.92 -12.85
N THR A 109 -6.35 12.04 -13.05
CA THR A 109 -7.77 12.41 -12.88
C THR A 109 -8.24 12.12 -11.45
N PRO A 110 -9.19 12.91 -10.89
CA PRO A 110 -9.62 12.79 -9.50
C PRO A 110 -10.00 11.38 -9.02
N ASP A 111 -10.60 10.55 -9.89
CA ASP A 111 -11.27 9.30 -9.49
C ASP A 111 -10.35 8.12 -9.11
N PHE A 112 -9.06 8.15 -9.45
CA PHE A 112 -8.12 7.04 -9.16
C PHE A 112 -6.70 7.48 -8.80
N LEU A 113 -6.50 8.79 -8.65
CA LEU A 113 -5.22 9.41 -8.42
C LEU A 113 -4.52 8.98 -7.10
N PRO A 114 -5.20 8.65 -5.98
CA PRO A 114 -4.47 8.33 -4.75
C PRO A 114 -3.56 7.11 -4.87
N ALA A 115 -4.02 6.02 -5.47
CA ALA A 115 -3.22 4.79 -5.60
C ALA A 115 -2.02 4.98 -6.54
N ALA A 116 -2.18 5.78 -7.59
CA ALA A 116 -1.09 6.16 -8.50
C ALA A 116 -0.06 7.05 -7.78
N ILE A 117 -0.50 8.05 -7.01
CA ILE A 117 0.37 8.91 -6.21
C ILE A 117 1.18 8.09 -5.19
N LEU A 118 0.54 7.17 -4.48
CA LEU A 118 1.25 6.29 -3.55
C LEU A 118 2.26 5.42 -4.29
N LEU A 119 1.91 4.90 -5.47
CA LEU A 119 2.88 4.13 -6.26
C LEU A 119 4.09 4.99 -6.67
N ILE A 120 3.88 6.26 -7.03
CA ILE A 120 4.95 7.24 -7.32
C ILE A 120 5.90 7.39 -6.13
N GLY A 121 5.37 7.47 -4.90
CA GLY A 121 6.19 7.51 -3.70
C GLY A 121 6.95 6.19 -3.44
N ILE A 122 6.34 5.04 -3.76
CA ILE A 122 6.99 3.72 -3.62
C ILE A 122 8.17 3.57 -4.56
N VAL A 123 8.02 3.97 -5.82
CA VAL A 123 9.10 3.87 -6.81
C VAL A 123 10.14 4.99 -6.70
N GLU A 124 9.88 6.00 -5.87
CA GLU A 124 10.67 7.23 -5.75
C GLU A 124 10.87 7.90 -7.11
N LEU A 125 9.75 8.19 -7.78
CA LEU A 125 9.74 8.83 -9.09
C LEU A 125 9.89 10.35 -8.92
N HIS A 126 11.12 10.81 -8.74
CA HIS A 126 11.43 12.20 -8.45
C HIS A 126 10.98 13.18 -9.55
N GLU A 127 10.84 12.74 -10.79
CA GLU A 127 10.30 13.51 -11.92
C GLU A 127 8.84 13.95 -11.68
N ALA A 128 8.11 13.28 -10.80
CA ALA A 128 6.74 13.66 -10.42
C ALA A 128 6.69 14.65 -9.24
N THR A 129 7.83 14.94 -8.58
CA THR A 129 7.89 15.84 -7.41
C THR A 129 7.24 17.21 -7.65
N PRO A 130 7.48 17.91 -8.78
CA PRO A 130 6.84 19.21 -9.02
C PRO A 130 5.30 19.13 -9.02
N ARG A 131 4.74 18.09 -9.65
CA ARG A 131 3.28 17.86 -9.70
C ARG A 131 2.71 17.48 -8.33
N LEU A 132 3.44 16.70 -7.54
CA LEU A 132 3.04 16.36 -6.17
C LEU A 132 3.01 17.62 -5.28
N ARG A 133 4.01 18.49 -5.40
CA ARG A 133 4.07 19.74 -4.63
C ARG A 133 2.95 20.68 -5.04
N GLU A 134 2.73 20.86 -6.35
CA GLU A 134 1.60 21.63 -6.87
C GLU A 134 0.26 21.11 -6.33
N GLN A 135 0.07 19.79 -6.25
CA GLN A 135 -1.14 19.19 -5.67
C GLN A 135 -1.34 19.59 -4.19
N VAL A 136 -0.27 19.61 -3.40
CA VAL A 136 -0.31 20.00 -1.98
C VAL A 136 -0.52 21.50 -1.81
N GLU A 137 0.19 22.31 -2.59
CA GLU A 137 0.15 23.78 -2.54
C GLU A 137 -1.21 24.34 -2.97
N ASN A 138 -1.82 23.75 -4.01
CA ASN A 138 -3.12 24.20 -4.52
C ASN A 138 -4.31 23.70 -3.66
N ASN A 139 -4.10 22.69 -2.82
CA ASN A 139 -5.17 22.06 -2.03
C ASN A 139 -4.74 21.84 -0.58
N PRO A 140 -4.33 22.90 0.15
CA PRO A 140 -3.83 22.77 1.51
C PRO A 140 -4.93 22.24 2.44
N LEU A 141 -4.58 21.31 3.33
CA LEU A 141 -5.54 20.73 4.30
C LEU A 141 -6.00 21.75 5.35
N GLY A 142 -5.18 22.75 5.64
CA GLY A 142 -5.49 23.79 6.62
C GLY A 142 -5.54 23.27 8.06
N GLU A 143 -6.23 24.02 8.92
CA GLU A 143 -6.33 23.69 10.34
C GLU A 143 -7.41 22.67 10.68
N SER A 144 -8.49 22.67 9.88
CA SER A 144 -9.68 21.84 10.03
C SER A 144 -10.00 21.20 8.67
N PRO A 145 -9.33 20.10 8.32
CA PRO A 145 -9.57 19.45 7.04
C PRO A 145 -10.99 18.88 6.95
N PRO A 146 -11.55 18.74 5.72
CA PRO A 146 -12.88 18.16 5.54
C PRO A 146 -12.91 16.67 5.97
N PRO A 147 -14.08 16.13 6.33
CA PRO A 147 -14.24 14.70 6.60
C PRO A 147 -13.72 13.85 5.44
N GLY A 148 -12.96 12.80 5.75
CA GLY A 148 -12.39 11.90 4.74
C GLY A 148 -11.19 12.46 3.97
N TYR A 149 -10.58 13.57 4.41
CA TYR A 149 -9.39 14.16 3.76
C TYR A 149 -8.25 13.17 3.51
N HIS A 150 -8.08 12.18 4.39
CA HIS A 150 -7.07 11.14 4.30
C HIS A 150 -7.28 10.17 3.12
N MET A 151 -8.45 10.19 2.49
CA MET A 151 -8.73 9.44 1.26
C MET A 151 -8.43 10.26 -0.01
N GLY A 152 -8.10 11.54 0.13
CA GLY A 152 -7.93 12.48 -0.97
C GLY A 152 -6.53 12.54 -1.57
N ASN A 153 -6.43 13.18 -2.73
CA ASN A 153 -5.18 13.32 -3.50
C ASN A 153 -4.11 14.12 -2.77
N THR A 154 -4.49 15.16 -2.02
CA THR A 154 -3.56 15.95 -1.21
C THR A 154 -2.88 15.09 -0.15
N TRP A 155 -3.63 14.25 0.57
CA TRP A 155 -3.06 13.38 1.59
C TRP A 155 -2.13 12.34 0.96
N ALA A 156 -2.55 11.71 -0.14
CA ALA A 156 -1.69 10.81 -0.89
C ALA A 156 -0.39 11.51 -1.35
N ALA A 157 -0.47 12.77 -1.80
CA ALA A 157 0.70 13.54 -2.25
C ALA A 157 1.66 13.83 -1.09
N LEU A 158 1.13 14.22 0.08
CA LEU A 158 1.92 14.36 1.30
C LEU A 158 2.63 13.05 1.67
N MET A 159 1.91 11.92 1.63
CA MET A 159 2.48 10.60 1.91
C MET A 159 3.62 10.27 0.93
N ALA A 160 3.41 10.47 -0.37
CA ALA A 160 4.40 10.18 -1.40
C ALA A 160 5.65 11.08 -1.26
N LEU A 161 5.47 12.38 -1.04
CA LEU A 161 6.56 13.33 -0.80
C LEU A 161 7.33 12.99 0.47
N ALA A 162 6.63 12.76 1.59
CA ALA A 162 7.25 12.38 2.86
C ALA A 162 8.06 11.08 2.73
N ARG A 163 7.54 10.11 1.97
CA ARG A 163 8.26 8.88 1.67
C ARG A 163 9.57 9.13 0.91
N MET A 164 9.57 10.06 -0.03
CA MET A 164 10.75 10.49 -0.78
C MET A 164 11.67 11.45 -0.01
N GLY A 165 11.42 11.66 1.30
CA GLY A 165 12.29 12.45 2.18
C GLY A 165 11.90 13.93 2.31
N ASP A 166 10.73 14.35 1.84
CA ASP A 166 10.25 15.73 2.03
C ASP A 166 9.79 15.94 3.49
N GLU A 167 10.64 16.59 4.29
CA GLU A 167 10.40 16.79 5.72
C GLU A 167 9.19 17.67 6.02
N ALA A 168 8.89 18.65 5.14
CA ALA A 168 7.74 19.52 5.30
C ALA A 168 6.43 18.74 5.17
N SER A 169 6.34 17.86 4.17
CA SER A 169 5.20 16.97 3.98
C SER A 169 5.01 16.01 5.16
N LEU A 170 6.11 15.44 5.68
CA LEU A 170 6.05 14.60 6.87
C LEU A 170 5.57 15.38 8.11
N ALA A 171 6.08 16.60 8.31
CA ALA A 171 5.66 17.45 9.42
C ALA A 171 4.16 17.80 9.35
N GLU A 172 3.66 18.09 8.15
CA GLU A 172 2.23 18.33 7.94
C GLU A 172 1.38 17.09 8.24
N MET A 173 1.80 15.90 7.79
CA MET A 173 1.12 14.64 8.14
C MET A 173 1.06 14.43 9.66
N LEU A 174 2.19 14.60 10.35
CA LEU A 174 2.27 14.46 11.81
C LEU A 174 1.36 15.45 12.52
N ARG A 175 1.29 16.69 12.03
CA ARG A 175 0.39 17.74 12.57
C ARG A 175 -1.07 17.33 12.44
N GLN A 176 -1.48 16.80 11.28
CA GLN A 176 -2.87 16.35 11.08
C GLN A 176 -3.21 15.14 11.95
N ILE A 177 -2.30 14.17 12.08
CA ILE A 177 -2.46 13.01 12.96
C ILE A 177 -2.68 13.44 14.42
N GLN A 178 -1.89 14.40 14.91
CA GLN A 178 -2.01 14.91 16.28
C GLN A 178 -3.32 15.66 16.55
N ARG A 179 -3.91 16.26 15.51
CA ARG A 179 -5.17 17.02 15.61
C ARG A 179 -6.41 16.16 15.42
N GLU A 180 -6.27 14.95 14.86
CA GLU A 180 -7.38 14.03 14.67
C GLU A 180 -8.01 13.63 16.01
N GLN A 181 -9.31 13.86 16.14
CA GLN A 181 -10.07 13.59 17.36
C GLN A 181 -10.76 12.23 17.29
N ASP A 182 -11.08 11.74 16.09
CA ASP A 182 -11.62 10.41 15.92
C ASP A 182 -10.50 9.37 16.04
N ILE A 183 -10.47 8.69 17.17
CA ILE A 183 -9.46 7.68 17.45
C ILE A 183 -9.51 6.49 16.47
N VAL A 184 -10.67 6.18 15.91
CA VAL A 184 -10.79 5.14 14.88
C VAL A 184 -10.04 5.62 13.64
N VAL A 185 -10.32 6.84 13.18
CA VAL A 185 -9.64 7.40 12.00
C VAL A 185 -8.12 7.48 12.23
N GLN A 186 -7.71 8.02 13.37
CA GLN A 186 -6.31 8.17 13.73
C GLN A 186 -5.57 6.82 13.68
N VAL A 187 -6.09 5.79 14.34
CA VAL A 187 -5.40 4.51 14.50
C VAL A 187 -5.51 3.62 13.27
N THR A 188 -6.69 3.52 12.65
CA THR A 188 -6.92 2.54 11.57
C THR A 188 -6.50 3.05 10.20
N PHE A 189 -6.39 4.37 10.01
CA PHE A 189 -5.96 4.98 8.75
C PHE A 189 -4.67 5.76 8.93
N LEU A 190 -4.66 6.84 9.71
CA LEU A 190 -3.56 7.80 9.66
C LEU A 190 -2.22 7.24 10.18
N LEU A 191 -2.24 6.40 11.22
CA LEU A 191 -1.02 5.72 11.68
C LEU A 191 -0.49 4.72 10.64
N MET A 192 -1.37 4.08 9.87
CA MET A 192 -0.94 3.18 8.79
C MET A 192 -0.35 3.95 7.62
N ASP A 193 -0.92 5.11 7.30
CA ASP A 193 -0.39 6.05 6.31
C ASP A 193 0.98 6.60 6.73
N LEU A 194 1.18 6.82 8.04
CA LEU A 194 2.48 7.21 8.57
C LEU A 194 3.52 6.09 8.39
N ALA A 195 3.13 4.83 8.60
CA ALA A 195 4.00 3.66 8.38
C ALA A 195 4.46 3.52 6.92
N TYR A 196 3.59 3.88 5.96
CA TYR A 196 3.89 3.90 4.54
C TYR A 196 5.08 4.81 4.20
N THR A 197 5.28 5.91 4.93
CA THR A 197 6.37 6.87 4.64
C THR A 197 7.77 6.27 4.81
N ARG A 198 7.92 5.24 5.67
CA ARG A 198 9.22 4.62 5.99
C ARG A 198 10.28 5.66 6.38
N GLN A 199 9.87 6.71 7.08
CA GLN A 199 10.77 7.70 7.64
C GLN A 199 11.08 7.37 9.10
N PRO A 200 12.33 7.48 9.57
CA PRO A 200 12.66 7.18 10.97
C PRO A 200 11.77 7.92 11.98
N LYS A 201 11.55 9.22 11.77
CA LYS A 201 10.70 10.07 12.60
C LYS A 201 9.23 9.60 12.64
N ALA A 202 8.73 9.04 11.55
CA ALA A 202 7.39 8.43 11.51
C ALA A 202 7.32 7.21 12.44
N TYR A 203 8.35 6.36 12.44
CA TYR A 203 8.41 5.16 13.27
C TYR A 203 8.69 5.46 14.75
N ASP A 204 9.30 6.60 15.06
CA ASP A 204 9.41 7.07 16.45
C ASP A 204 8.04 7.43 17.03
N VAL A 205 7.16 8.06 16.22
CA VAL A 205 5.77 8.31 16.62
C VAL A 205 4.98 7.02 16.73
N LEU A 206 5.12 6.10 15.76
CA LEU A 206 4.49 4.78 15.86
C LEU A 206 4.93 4.03 17.13
N ARG A 207 6.22 4.07 17.49
CA ARG A 207 6.74 3.49 18.74
C ARG A 207 5.99 4.03 19.97
N GLN A 208 5.63 5.31 20.00
CA GLN A 208 4.86 5.89 21.11
C GLN A 208 3.47 5.25 21.22
N TYR A 209 2.77 5.07 20.10
CA TYR A 209 1.47 4.39 20.08
C TYR A 209 1.57 2.89 20.35
N LEU A 210 2.66 2.23 19.94
CA LEU A 210 2.90 0.83 20.29
C LEU A 210 3.03 0.65 21.81
N ASN A 211 3.66 1.62 22.48
CA ASN A 211 3.81 1.64 23.94
C ASN A 211 2.59 2.22 24.68
N SER A 212 1.53 2.64 23.98
CA SER A 212 0.31 3.13 24.63
C SER A 212 -0.69 2.01 24.88
N ASP A 213 -1.48 2.14 25.95
CA ASP A 213 -2.61 1.24 26.25
C ASP A 213 -3.94 1.79 25.70
N GLN A 214 -3.85 2.73 24.75
CA GLN A 214 -5.03 3.33 24.11
C GLN A 214 -5.80 2.26 23.35
N ARG A 215 -7.13 2.28 23.51
CA ARG A 215 -8.05 1.34 22.86
C ARG A 215 -9.01 2.09 21.95
N LEU A 216 -9.38 1.44 20.85
CA LEU A 216 -10.54 1.83 20.07
C LEU A 216 -11.82 1.69 20.90
N PRO A 217 -12.94 2.32 20.48
CA PRO A 217 -14.24 2.06 21.06
C PRO A 217 -14.59 0.56 21.02
N GLN A 218 -15.26 0.06 22.06
CA GLN A 218 -15.75 -1.30 22.08
C GLN A 218 -16.90 -1.48 21.07
N VAL A 219 -16.88 -2.60 20.33
CA VAL A 219 -17.97 -2.95 19.40
C VAL A 219 -19.06 -3.76 20.10
N LYS A 220 -18.72 -4.43 21.20
CA LYS A 220 -19.63 -5.22 22.05
C LYS A 220 -19.39 -4.86 23.51
N GLU A 221 -20.43 -4.78 24.32
CA GLU A 221 -20.34 -4.37 25.73
C GLU A 221 -19.41 -5.25 26.57
N THR A 222 -19.30 -6.54 26.23
CA THR A 222 -18.52 -7.53 27.00
C THR A 222 -17.09 -7.70 26.51
N VAL A 223 -16.69 -7.03 25.42
CA VAL A 223 -15.38 -7.20 24.80
C VAL A 223 -14.68 -5.84 24.76
N PRO A 224 -13.54 -5.68 25.45
CA PRO A 224 -12.82 -4.42 25.42
C PRO A 224 -12.42 -4.08 23.98
N GLY A 225 -12.42 -2.79 23.67
CA GLY A 225 -11.95 -2.31 22.38
C GLY A 225 -10.50 -2.74 22.09
N ARG A 226 -10.17 -2.86 20.80
CA ARG A 226 -8.85 -3.32 20.35
C ARG A 226 -7.78 -2.28 20.69
N LEU A 227 -6.60 -2.74 21.12
CA LEU A 227 -5.45 -1.87 21.37
C LEU A 227 -4.97 -1.20 20.09
N ALA A 228 -4.71 0.11 20.14
CA ALA A 228 -4.05 0.85 19.07
C ALA A 228 -2.66 0.24 18.76
N ALA A 229 -1.96 -0.20 19.81
CA ALA A 229 -0.69 -0.91 19.73
C ALA A 229 -0.72 -2.14 18.80
N ALA A 230 -1.85 -2.86 18.70
CA ALA A 230 -1.96 -4.01 17.81
C ALA A 230 -1.92 -3.62 16.32
N TYR A 231 -2.52 -2.47 15.96
CA TYR A 231 -2.45 -1.94 14.59
C TYR A 231 -1.04 -1.48 14.25
N VAL A 232 -0.41 -0.79 15.20
CA VAL A 232 0.97 -0.35 15.03
C VAL A 232 1.93 -1.52 14.91
N ALA A 233 1.78 -2.57 15.72
CA ALA A 233 2.59 -3.78 15.61
C ALA A 233 2.48 -4.44 14.22
N ALA A 234 1.29 -4.43 13.61
CA ALA A 234 1.09 -4.89 12.24
C ALA A 234 1.84 -4.02 11.20
N ALA A 235 1.86 -2.69 11.40
CA ALA A 235 2.67 -1.79 10.57
C ALA A 235 4.18 -2.09 10.68
N PHE A 236 4.69 -2.31 11.90
CA PHE A 236 6.09 -2.72 12.11
C PHE A 236 6.40 -4.06 11.43
N SER A 237 5.55 -5.08 11.64
CA SER A 237 5.63 -6.38 10.97
C SER A 237 5.70 -6.24 9.46
N LYS A 238 4.87 -5.37 8.87
CA LYS A 238 4.82 -5.18 7.42
C LYS A 238 6.05 -4.50 6.85
N HIS A 239 6.66 -3.54 7.56
CA HIS A 239 7.58 -2.58 6.94
C HIS A 239 8.99 -2.55 7.52
N VAL A 240 9.24 -3.09 8.71
CA VAL A 240 10.56 -3.04 9.37
C VAL A 240 11.31 -4.36 9.18
N LYS A 241 12.57 -4.28 8.75
CA LYS A 241 13.47 -5.44 8.63
C LYS A 241 13.80 -5.98 10.02
N GLY A 242 13.81 -7.31 10.15
CA GLY A 242 14.16 -7.99 11.39
C GLY A 242 13.08 -7.97 12.48
N PHE A 243 11.89 -7.42 12.23
CA PHE A 243 10.77 -7.50 13.16
C PHE A 243 10.38 -8.98 13.41
N PRO A 244 10.22 -9.43 14.67
CA PRO A 244 10.25 -10.85 15.02
C PRO A 244 8.95 -11.60 14.75
N ILE A 245 7.84 -10.89 14.53
CA ILE A 245 6.49 -11.49 14.41
C ILE A 245 5.93 -11.15 13.03
N LEU A 246 5.66 -12.17 12.22
CA LEU A 246 5.12 -12.03 10.86
C LEU A 246 3.60 -12.25 10.85
N GLU A 247 2.88 -11.42 11.59
CA GLU A 247 1.43 -11.47 11.67
C GLU A 247 0.80 -10.15 11.19
N THR A 248 -0.49 -10.21 10.88
CA THR A 248 -1.33 -9.03 10.63
C THR A 248 -2.30 -8.76 11.77
N ASP A 249 -2.57 -9.76 12.61
CA ASP A 249 -3.45 -9.66 13.76
C ASP A 249 -2.69 -10.02 15.04
N PHE A 250 -2.54 -9.06 15.95
CA PHE A 250 -1.70 -9.19 17.14
C PHE A 250 -2.55 -9.37 18.40
N SER A 251 -2.30 -10.46 19.11
CA SER A 251 -2.73 -10.65 20.50
C SER A 251 -1.99 -9.73 21.46
N GLU A 252 -2.51 -9.56 22.69
CA GLU A 252 -1.85 -8.74 23.71
C GLU A 252 -0.45 -9.25 24.08
N LEU A 253 -0.25 -10.57 24.10
CA LEU A 253 1.07 -11.18 24.32
C LEU A 253 2.06 -10.80 23.22
N GLN A 254 1.63 -10.84 21.96
CA GLN A 254 2.46 -10.44 20.82
C GLN A 254 2.71 -8.93 20.81
N VAL A 255 1.77 -8.11 21.29
CA VAL A 255 1.99 -6.67 21.50
C VAL A 255 3.10 -6.44 22.54
N ALA A 256 3.10 -7.17 23.66
CA ALA A 256 4.17 -7.07 24.65
C ALA A 256 5.55 -7.40 24.05
N GLN A 257 5.64 -8.51 23.30
CA GLN A 257 6.86 -8.89 22.57
C GLN A 257 7.30 -7.82 21.56
N ALA A 258 6.35 -7.23 20.83
CA ALA A 258 6.61 -6.15 19.89
C ALA A 258 7.16 -4.91 20.62
N ARG A 259 6.61 -4.53 21.77
CA ARG A 259 7.08 -3.40 22.59
C ARG A 259 8.55 -3.62 23.00
N ASP A 260 8.86 -4.79 23.56
CA ASP A 260 10.22 -5.13 23.99
C ASP A 260 11.21 -5.02 22.82
N TRP A 261 10.86 -5.60 21.68
CA TRP A 261 11.73 -5.56 20.49
C TRP A 261 11.92 -4.15 19.95
N VAL A 262 10.85 -3.35 19.83
CA VAL A 262 10.89 -1.99 19.28
C VAL A 262 11.67 -1.05 20.21
N ASN A 263 11.54 -1.21 21.53
CA ASN A 263 12.26 -0.40 22.51
C ASN A 263 13.77 -0.71 22.56
N ALA A 264 14.18 -1.91 22.13
CA ALA A 264 15.59 -2.25 21.97
C ALA A 264 16.23 -1.65 20.69
N GLN A 265 15.45 -1.10 19.75
CA GLN A 265 15.98 -0.54 18.51
C GLN A 265 16.46 0.91 18.70
N THR A 266 17.68 1.19 18.23
CA THR A 266 18.24 2.56 18.16
C THR A 266 18.09 3.20 16.78
N GLN A 267 17.86 2.38 15.75
CA GLN A 267 17.71 2.81 14.37
C GLN A 267 16.70 1.93 13.64
N TRP A 268 16.10 2.46 12.58
CA TRP A 268 15.12 1.76 11.76
C TRP A 268 15.72 1.33 10.43
N GLN A 269 15.51 0.06 10.08
CA GLN A 269 15.80 -0.45 8.74
C GLN A 269 14.50 -0.92 8.12
N PHE A 270 14.19 -0.45 6.92
CA PHE A 270 12.93 -0.75 6.25
C PHE A 270 13.08 -1.83 5.18
N LYS A 271 12.00 -2.61 4.98
CA LYS A 271 11.93 -3.72 4.03
C LYS A 271 12.13 -3.27 2.59
#